data_AF-A0A954TSK1-F1
#
_entry.id   AF-A0A954TSK1-F1
#
_cell.length_a   1.000
_cell.length_b   1.000
_cell.length_c   1.000
_cell.angle_alpha   90.00
_cell.angle_beta   90.00
_cell.angle_gamma   90.00
#
_symmetry.space_group_name_H-M   'P 1'
#
loop_
_entity.id
_entity.type
_entity.pdbx_description
1 polymer ?
#
loop_
_entity_poly.entity_id
_entity_poly.type
_entity_poly.pdbx_seq_one_letter_code
_entity_poly.pdbx_strand_id
1 'polypeptide(L)'
;MDEVKKGVLKKVFASPSSVLPIVGGAVVMAMAWATGGNPYLVYGGLAGVAGGVGLMAYRWTFGLEKITANVFAALNERRRKKQEAGLDRLETQLRGDRDPRTQTYLRHLRELYRNFQEDLDAGKVSRSARTVLVDVENLFRAAVKHLEHSYHLWETASRMSGDPKRTMLDAREQVVQEVQKSVEHVSRIIEQFHSFRVKEDETELAKLRQELDDTMLAARRAEERVAALGKSAEYDISEFE
;
A
#
# COMPACT_ATOMS: atom_id res chain seq x y z
N MET A 1 9.61 -10.74 -7.42
CA MET A 1 10.58 -9.96 -6.60
C MET A 1 11.51 -9.12 -7.50
N ASP A 2 11.00 -8.58 -8.61
CA ASP A 2 11.86 -8.31 -9.78
C ASP A 2 11.98 -6.85 -10.21
N GLU A 3 11.04 -5.98 -9.83
CA GLU A 3 11.11 -4.56 -10.21
C GLU A 3 12.05 -3.76 -9.31
N VAL A 4 12.08 -4.08 -8.01
CA VAL A 4 12.92 -3.38 -7.02
C VAL A 4 14.40 -3.67 -7.28
N LYS A 5 14.77 -4.94 -7.51
CA LYS A 5 16.15 -5.35 -7.82
C LYS A 5 16.64 -4.72 -9.14
N LYS A 6 15.81 -4.73 -10.20
CA LYS A 6 16.15 -4.11 -11.50
C LYS A 6 16.31 -2.59 -11.40
N GLY A 7 15.45 -1.92 -10.63
CA GLY A 7 15.53 -0.46 -10.41
C GLY A 7 16.79 -0.04 -9.67
N VAL A 8 17.21 -0.82 -8.66
CA VAL A 8 18.45 -0.59 -7.90
C VAL A 8 19.67 -0.85 -8.78
N LEU A 9 19.73 -1.97 -9.50
CA LEU A 9 20.85 -2.30 -10.40
C LEU A 9 21.07 -1.23 -11.48
N LYS A 10 19.99 -0.76 -12.13
CA LYS A 10 20.11 0.26 -13.18
C LYS A 10 20.67 1.60 -12.65
N LYS A 11 20.27 2.01 -11.45
CA LYS A 11 20.76 3.26 -10.83
C LYS A 11 22.18 3.15 -10.27
N VAL A 12 22.59 1.96 -9.82
CA VAL A 12 23.94 1.70 -9.34
C VAL A 12 24.93 1.64 -10.52
N PHE A 13 24.55 1.00 -11.64
CA PHE A 13 25.44 0.84 -12.80
C PHE A 13 25.49 2.04 -13.75
N ALA A 14 24.47 2.92 -13.78
CA ALA A 14 24.40 4.05 -14.71
C ALA A 14 24.88 5.40 -14.15
N SER A 15 25.60 5.43 -13.02
CA SER A 15 26.08 6.69 -12.44
C SER A 15 27.33 7.20 -13.20
N PRO A 16 27.38 8.47 -13.65
CA PRO A 16 28.48 8.99 -14.47
C PRO A 16 29.87 8.84 -13.83
N SER A 17 29.95 8.98 -12.51
CA SER A 17 31.21 8.94 -11.74
C SER A 17 31.85 7.55 -11.64
N SER A 18 31.10 6.48 -11.89
CA SER A 18 31.61 5.08 -11.87
C SER A 18 31.88 4.53 -13.27
N VAL A 19 31.14 5.00 -14.28
CA VAL A 19 31.33 4.57 -15.67
C VAL A 19 32.54 5.27 -16.31
N LEU A 20 32.78 6.54 -15.99
CA LEU A 20 33.88 7.33 -16.56
C LEU A 20 35.28 6.74 -16.30
N PRO A 21 35.65 6.30 -15.07
CA PRO A 21 36.96 5.72 -14.81
C PRO A 21 37.14 4.32 -15.43
N ILE A 22 36.08 3.50 -15.46
CA ILE A 22 36.13 2.14 -16.01
C ILE A 22 36.26 2.19 -17.54
N VAL A 23 35.45 3.01 -18.20
CA VAL A 23 35.52 3.21 -19.66
C VAL A 23 36.80 3.95 -20.04
N GLY A 24 37.19 4.98 -19.27
CA GLY A 24 38.46 5.69 -19.48
C GLY A 24 39.68 4.78 -19.34
N GLY A 25 39.71 3.92 -18.32
CA GLY A 25 40.77 2.93 -18.12
C GLY A 25 40.82 1.88 -19.25
N ALA A 26 39.66 1.38 -19.69
CA ALA A 26 39.58 0.45 -20.83
C ALA A 26 40.06 1.08 -22.15
N VAL A 27 39.73 2.36 -22.38
CA VAL A 27 40.17 3.12 -23.56
C VAL A 27 41.68 3.38 -23.54
N VAL A 28 42.25 3.74 -22.38
CA VAL A 28 43.71 3.89 -22.20
C VAL A 28 44.44 2.56 -22.40
N MET A 29 43.85 1.45 -21.95
CA MET A 29 44.41 0.11 -22.12
C MET A 29 44.37 -0.36 -23.59
N ALA A 30 43.32 -0.02 -24.33
CA ALA A 30 43.26 -0.25 -25.77
C ALA A 30 44.31 0.58 -26.54
N MET A 31 44.54 1.83 -26.13
CA MET A 31 45.63 2.64 -26.68
C MET A 31 47.01 2.03 -26.37
N ALA A 32 47.22 1.51 -25.16
CA ALA A 32 48.47 0.86 -24.77
C ALA A 32 48.80 -0.35 -25.66
N TRP A 33 47.77 -1.12 -26.04
CA TRP A 33 47.92 -2.27 -26.93
C TRP A 33 48.25 -1.83 -28.37
N ALA A 34 47.62 -0.76 -28.85
CA ALA A 34 47.85 -0.20 -30.19
C ALA A 34 49.23 0.45 -30.36
N THR A 35 49.82 0.99 -29.29
CA THR A 35 51.16 1.63 -29.32
C THR A 35 52.30 0.67 -28.96
N GLY A 36 52.09 -0.64 -29.08
CA GLY A 36 53.15 -1.64 -28.85
C GLY A 36 53.45 -1.95 -27.37
N GLY A 37 52.50 -1.71 -26.46
CA GLY A 37 52.61 -2.13 -25.06
C GLY A 37 53.40 -1.17 -24.17
N ASN A 38 53.20 0.14 -24.30
CA ASN A 38 53.86 1.13 -23.45
C ASN A 38 53.53 0.87 -21.96
N PRO A 39 54.53 0.56 -21.11
CA PRO A 39 54.30 0.17 -19.72
C PRO A 39 53.55 1.23 -18.91
N TYR A 40 53.82 2.53 -19.14
CA TYR A 40 53.16 3.61 -18.42
C TYR A 40 51.65 3.70 -18.74
N LEU A 41 51.25 3.41 -19.98
CA LEU A 41 49.84 3.37 -20.39
C LEU A 41 49.13 2.12 -19.86
N VAL A 42 49.83 0.97 -19.80
CA VAL A 42 49.31 -0.26 -19.20
C VAL A 42 49.06 -0.08 -17.70
N TYR A 43 50.03 0.49 -16.96
CA TYR A 43 49.87 0.79 -15.53
C TYR A 43 48.80 1.86 -15.27
N GLY A 44 48.74 2.90 -16.10
CA GLY A 44 47.69 3.92 -16.02
C GLY A 44 46.28 3.37 -16.27
N GLY A 45 46.12 2.49 -17.26
CA GLY A 45 44.87 1.79 -17.53
C GLY A 45 44.45 0.87 -16.37
N LEU A 46 45.38 0.07 -15.85
CA LEU A 46 45.15 -0.81 -14.70
C LEU A 46 44.77 -0.02 -13.43
N ALA A 47 45.47 1.08 -13.14
CA ALA A 47 45.17 1.94 -12.00
C ALA A 47 43.80 2.62 -12.14
N GLY A 48 43.42 3.04 -13.35
CA GLY A 48 42.09 3.61 -13.63
C GLY A 48 40.96 2.60 -13.45
N VAL A 49 41.13 1.37 -13.96
CA VAL A 49 40.16 0.29 -13.79
C VAL A 49 40.07 -0.12 -12.32
N ALA A 50 41.20 -0.32 -11.64
CA ALA A 50 41.24 -0.69 -10.22
C ALA A 50 40.64 0.40 -9.32
N GLY A 51 40.91 1.68 -9.60
CA GLY A 51 40.31 2.81 -8.90
C GLY A 51 38.80 2.91 -9.12
N GLY A 52 38.33 2.68 -10.36
CA GLY A 52 36.90 2.64 -10.68
C GLY A 52 36.17 1.51 -9.96
N VAL A 53 36.77 0.31 -9.94
CA VAL A 53 36.24 -0.85 -9.20
C VAL A 53 36.25 -0.60 -7.69
N GLY A 54 37.30 0.03 -7.16
CA GLY A 54 37.40 0.40 -5.73
C GLY A 54 36.33 1.40 -5.29
N LEU A 55 36.09 2.45 -6.07
CA LEU A 55 35.02 3.42 -5.81
C LEU A 55 33.62 2.80 -5.94
N MET A 56 33.45 1.86 -6.87
CA MET A 56 32.21 1.10 -7.04
C MET A 56 31.96 0.17 -5.84
N ALA A 57 33.00 -0.53 -5.36
CA ALA A 57 32.92 -1.37 -4.16
C ALA A 57 32.64 -0.54 -2.90
N TYR A 58 33.28 0.63 -2.75
CA TYR A 58 33.02 1.56 -1.64
C TYR A 58 31.58 2.09 -1.65
N ARG A 59 31.03 2.43 -2.83
CA ARG A 59 29.61 2.82 -2.95
C ARG A 59 28.65 1.65 -2.76
N TRP A 60 29.06 0.42 -3.10
CA TRP A 60 28.26 -0.77 -2.81
C TRP A 60 28.17 -0.98 -1.30
N THR A 61 29.28 -0.91 -0.56
CA THR A 61 29.27 -1.13 0.88
C THR A 61 28.64 0.01 1.67
N PHE A 62 28.82 1.27 1.26
CA PHE A 62 28.34 2.44 2.03
C PHE A 62 27.16 3.21 1.40
N GLY A 63 26.81 2.96 0.13
CA GLY A 63 25.77 3.70 -0.61
C GLY A 63 24.45 2.94 -0.81
N LEU A 64 24.43 1.63 -0.54
CA LEU A 64 23.24 0.79 -0.69
C LEU A 64 22.10 1.20 0.26
N GLU A 65 22.42 1.69 1.46
CA GLU A 65 21.44 2.13 2.44
C GLU A 65 20.61 3.32 1.93
N LYS A 66 21.27 4.34 1.36
CA LYS A 66 20.59 5.53 0.83
C LYS A 66 19.79 5.24 -0.44
N ILE A 67 20.28 4.37 -1.32
CA ILE A 67 19.56 3.99 -2.55
C ILE A 67 18.34 3.13 -2.19
N THR A 68 18.50 2.20 -1.25
CA THR A 68 17.40 1.35 -0.76
C THR A 68 16.34 2.21 -0.07
N ALA A 69 16.74 3.11 0.83
CA ALA A 69 15.83 4.04 1.50
C ALA A 69 15.03 4.90 0.52
N ASN A 70 15.68 5.48 -0.50
CA ASN A 70 15.01 6.30 -1.51
C ASN A 70 14.04 5.51 -2.38
N VAL A 71 14.38 4.25 -2.71
CA VAL A 71 13.48 3.36 -3.48
C VAL A 71 12.28 2.94 -2.63
N PHE A 72 12.49 2.59 -1.36
CA PHE A 72 11.41 2.28 -0.43
C PHE A 72 10.48 3.50 -0.22
N ALA A 73 11.03 4.68 0.02
CA ALA A 73 10.27 5.92 0.15
C ALA A 73 9.44 6.21 -1.10
N ALA A 74 10.05 6.10 -2.29
CA ALA A 74 9.35 6.32 -3.56
C ALA A 74 8.24 5.27 -3.82
N LEU A 75 8.44 4.02 -3.40
CA LEU A 75 7.42 2.97 -3.51
C LEU A 75 6.25 3.22 -2.55
N ASN A 76 6.54 3.64 -1.32
CA ASN A 76 5.51 3.98 -0.34
C ASN A 76 4.68 5.19 -0.79
N GLU A 77 5.32 6.24 -1.28
CA GLU A 77 4.62 7.42 -1.82
C GLU A 77 3.72 7.04 -3.01
N ARG A 78 4.21 6.18 -3.92
CA ARG A 78 3.39 5.68 -5.04
C ARG A 78 2.18 4.87 -4.56
N ARG A 79 2.34 4.04 -3.52
CA ARG A 79 1.23 3.29 -2.93
C ARG A 79 0.21 4.23 -2.31
N ARG A 80 0.65 5.24 -1.54
CA ARG A 80 -0.22 6.24 -0.93
C ARG A 80 -1.03 7.00 -1.98
N LYS A 81 -0.38 7.49 -3.03
CA LYS A 81 -1.06 8.18 -4.15
C LYS A 81 -2.10 7.31 -4.86
N LYS A 82 -1.80 6.03 -5.08
CA LYS A 82 -2.78 5.09 -5.68
C LYS A 82 -3.99 4.88 -4.77
N GLN A 83 -3.75 4.75 -3.47
CA GLN A 83 -4.81 4.59 -2.48
C GLN A 83 -5.68 5.85 -2.42
N GLU A 84 -5.07 7.04 -2.35
CA GLU A 84 -5.77 8.33 -2.37
C GLU A 84 -6.63 8.49 -3.63
N ALA A 85 -6.07 8.20 -4.81
CA ALA A 85 -6.82 8.27 -6.07
C ALA A 85 -8.01 7.29 -6.12
N GLY A 86 -7.87 6.10 -5.51
CA GLY A 86 -8.97 5.15 -5.37
C GLY A 86 -10.09 5.69 -4.48
N LEU A 87 -9.73 6.30 -3.35
CA LEU A 87 -10.67 6.91 -2.42
C LEU A 87 -11.38 8.14 -3.04
N ASP A 88 -10.68 8.96 -3.81
CA ASP A 88 -11.28 10.10 -4.53
C ASP A 88 -12.29 9.65 -5.59
N ARG A 89 -11.98 8.55 -6.28
CA ARG A 89 -12.91 7.94 -7.23
C ARG A 89 -14.17 7.44 -6.52
N LEU A 90 -14.00 6.73 -5.41
CA LEU A 90 -15.12 6.23 -4.61
C LEU A 90 -15.97 7.39 -4.07
N GLU A 91 -15.35 8.44 -3.54
CA GLU A 91 -16.08 9.63 -3.07
C GLU A 91 -16.93 10.25 -4.19
N THR A 92 -16.36 10.35 -5.39
CA THR A 92 -17.08 10.85 -6.57
C THR A 92 -18.28 9.96 -6.92
N GLN A 93 -18.14 8.64 -6.83
CA GLN A 93 -19.23 7.69 -7.05
C GLN A 93 -20.31 7.82 -5.98
N LEU A 94 -19.94 7.86 -4.70
CA LEU A 94 -20.87 7.99 -3.58
C LEU A 94 -21.66 9.31 -3.60
N ARG A 95 -21.18 10.37 -4.25
CA ARG A 95 -21.99 11.58 -4.48
C ARG A 95 -23.27 11.32 -5.30
N GLY A 96 -23.26 10.29 -6.15
CA GLY A 96 -24.40 9.90 -6.98
C GLY A 96 -25.45 9.04 -6.28
N ASP A 97 -25.10 8.40 -5.16
CA ASP A 97 -25.87 7.29 -4.56
C ASP A 97 -27.10 7.72 -3.72
N ARG A 98 -27.33 9.04 -3.62
CA ARG A 98 -28.40 9.70 -2.85
C ARG A 98 -28.44 9.33 -1.36
N ASP A 99 -27.35 8.81 -0.78
CA ASP A 99 -27.23 8.56 0.66
C ASP A 99 -26.05 9.37 1.25
N PRO A 100 -26.31 10.44 2.04
CA PRO A 100 -25.24 11.26 2.60
C PRO A 100 -24.39 10.52 3.66
N ARG A 101 -24.88 9.38 4.19
CA ARG A 101 -24.15 8.60 5.20
C ARG A 101 -22.90 7.96 4.63
N THR A 102 -22.96 7.43 3.40
CA THR A 102 -21.82 6.74 2.75
C THR A 102 -20.63 7.67 2.56
N GLN A 103 -20.88 8.91 2.13
CA GLN A 103 -19.87 9.97 2.02
C GLN A 103 -19.28 10.36 3.38
N THR A 104 -20.14 10.46 4.40
CA THR A 104 -19.72 10.81 5.76
C THR A 104 -18.80 9.73 6.34
N TYR A 105 -19.16 8.45 6.19
CA TYR A 105 -18.34 7.33 6.64
C TYR A 105 -17.00 7.24 5.91
N LEU A 106 -17.00 7.46 4.59
CA LEU A 106 -15.75 7.50 3.82
C LEU A 106 -14.82 8.61 4.33
N ARG A 107 -15.36 9.82 4.55
CA ARG A 107 -14.58 10.94 5.07
C ARG A 107 -14.00 10.65 6.45
N HIS A 108 -14.82 10.13 7.37
CA HIS A 108 -14.35 9.75 8.70
C HIS A 108 -13.25 8.69 8.64
N LEU A 109 -13.40 7.65 7.81
CA LEU A 109 -12.36 6.64 7.61
C LEU A 109 -11.06 7.27 7.09
N ARG A 110 -11.14 8.19 6.12
CA ARG A 110 -9.96 8.90 5.58
C ARG A 110 -9.26 9.71 6.66
N GLU A 111 -10.01 10.46 7.46
CA GLU A 111 -9.47 11.28 8.54
C GLU A 111 -8.81 10.43 9.63
N LEU A 112 -9.50 9.39 10.10
CA LEU A 112 -8.98 8.45 11.10
C LEU A 112 -7.68 7.80 10.63
N TYR A 113 -7.65 7.29 9.40
CA TYR A 113 -6.48 6.63 8.86
C TYR A 113 -5.31 7.59 8.64
N ARG A 114 -5.59 8.82 8.15
CA ARG A 114 -4.55 9.85 7.97
C ARG A 114 -3.94 10.25 9.32
N ASN A 115 -4.77 10.55 10.31
CA ASN A 115 -4.30 10.95 11.64
C ASN A 115 -3.46 9.84 12.29
N PHE A 116 -3.89 8.58 12.12
CA PHE A 116 -3.13 7.43 12.60
C PHE A 116 -1.77 7.29 11.90
N GLN A 117 -1.70 7.47 10.57
CA GLN A 117 -0.44 7.48 9.83
C GLN A 117 0.49 8.62 10.24
N GLU A 118 -0.03 9.84 10.41
CA GLU A 118 0.75 11.00 10.86
C GLU A 118 1.38 10.77 12.24
N ASP A 119 0.65 10.14 13.15
CA ASP A 119 1.17 9.79 14.48
C ASP A 119 2.25 8.70 14.43
N LEU A 120 2.12 7.74 13.51
CA LEU A 120 3.17 6.75 13.25
C LEU A 120 4.45 7.38 12.69
N ASP A 121 4.32 8.26 11.69
CA ASP A 121 5.44 8.95 11.05
C ASP A 121 6.15 9.92 12.00
N ALA A 122 5.40 10.55 12.91
CA ALA A 122 5.95 11.40 13.97
C ALA A 122 6.71 10.62 15.06
N GLY A 123 6.80 9.28 14.96
CA GLY A 123 7.49 8.43 15.94
C GLY A 123 6.83 8.47 17.32
N LYS A 124 5.59 8.92 17.40
CA LYS A 124 4.81 9.05 18.64
C LYS A 124 4.36 7.69 19.20
N VAL A 125 4.71 6.61 18.52
CA VAL A 125 4.08 5.31 18.62
C VAL A 125 5.13 4.21 18.87
N SER A 126 4.87 3.35 19.86
CA SER A 126 5.73 2.22 20.29
C SER A 126 5.89 1.13 19.22
N ARG A 127 6.93 0.28 19.29
CA ARG A 127 7.13 -0.86 18.37
C ARG A 127 5.94 -1.82 18.31
N SER A 128 5.24 -2.03 19.42
CA SER A 128 4.08 -2.94 19.52
C SER A 128 2.91 -2.53 18.63
N ALA A 129 2.86 -1.23 18.28
CA ALA A 129 1.87 -0.70 17.36
C ALA A 129 2.00 -1.17 15.92
N ARG A 130 3.19 -1.59 15.48
CA ARG A 130 3.39 -2.02 14.10
C ARG A 130 2.55 -3.26 13.77
N THR A 131 2.20 -4.05 14.76
CA THR A 131 1.30 -5.20 14.62
C THR A 131 -0.15 -4.73 14.44
N VAL A 132 -0.62 -3.83 15.32
CA VAL A 132 -1.95 -3.21 15.26
C VAL A 132 -2.18 -2.42 13.96
N LEU A 133 -1.12 -1.84 13.40
CA LEU A 133 -1.16 -1.10 12.13
C LEU A 133 -1.70 -1.95 10.98
N VAL A 134 -1.27 -3.20 10.88
CA VAL A 134 -1.71 -4.11 9.81
C VAL A 134 -3.22 -4.37 9.93
N ASP A 135 -3.69 -4.55 11.16
CA ASP A 135 -5.10 -4.84 11.43
C ASP A 135 -5.99 -3.62 11.19
N VAL A 136 -5.55 -2.42 11.61
CA VAL A 136 -6.22 -1.15 11.29
C VAL A 136 -6.27 -0.91 9.78
N GLU A 137 -5.18 -1.19 9.05
CA GLU A 137 -5.14 -1.05 7.59
C GLU A 137 -6.08 -2.05 6.90
N ASN A 138 -6.20 -3.26 7.41
CA ASN A 138 -7.13 -4.27 6.91
C ASN A 138 -8.59 -3.87 7.16
N LEU A 139 -8.91 -3.39 8.36
CA LEU A 139 -10.26 -2.89 8.68
C LEU A 139 -10.64 -1.68 7.82
N PHE A 140 -9.71 -0.75 7.64
CA PHE A 140 -9.90 0.39 6.73
C PHE A 140 -10.23 -0.09 5.31
N ARG A 141 -9.43 -1.03 4.77
CA ARG A 141 -9.65 -1.58 3.42
C ARG A 141 -10.99 -2.31 3.31
N ALA A 142 -11.36 -3.11 4.30
CA ALA A 142 -12.64 -3.81 4.33
C ALA A 142 -13.83 -2.83 4.34
N ALA A 143 -13.76 -1.78 5.16
CA ALA A 143 -14.81 -0.76 5.23
C ALA A 143 -14.95 0.01 3.91
N VAL A 144 -13.84 0.36 3.25
CA VAL A 144 -13.84 0.98 1.91
C VAL A 144 -14.47 0.06 0.88
N LYS A 145 -14.14 -1.23 0.89
CA LYS A 145 -14.72 -2.23 -0.02
C LYS A 145 -16.22 -2.45 0.22
N HIS A 146 -16.66 -2.41 1.47
CA HIS A 146 -18.09 -2.46 1.80
C HIS A 146 -18.82 -1.20 1.28
N LEU A 147 -18.21 -0.02 1.35
CA LEU A 147 -18.75 1.20 0.73
C LEU A 147 -18.85 1.07 -0.80
N GLU A 148 -17.82 0.56 -1.47
CA GLU A 148 -17.85 0.24 -2.91
C GLU A 148 -18.99 -0.73 -3.25
N HIS A 149 -19.15 -1.78 -2.44
CA HIS A 149 -20.23 -2.75 -2.63
C HIS A 149 -21.61 -2.12 -2.42
N SER A 150 -21.78 -1.26 -1.40
CA SER A 150 -23.04 -0.54 -1.16
C SER A 150 -23.43 0.35 -2.35
N TYR A 151 -22.43 0.96 -3.01
CA TYR A 151 -22.63 1.73 -4.24
C TYR A 151 -23.09 0.83 -5.38
N HIS A 152 -22.47 -0.33 -5.55
CA HIS A 152 -22.86 -1.27 -6.61
C HIS A 152 -24.28 -1.82 -6.42
N LEU A 153 -24.68 -2.12 -5.18
CA LEU A 153 -26.06 -2.51 -4.87
C LEU A 153 -27.06 -1.40 -5.22
N TRP A 154 -26.73 -0.14 -4.90
CA TRP A 154 -27.54 1.00 -5.29
C TRP A 154 -27.63 1.16 -6.82
N GLU A 155 -26.50 1.08 -7.52
CA GLU A 155 -26.45 1.20 -8.97
C GLU A 155 -27.29 0.10 -9.63
N THR A 156 -27.20 -1.13 -9.14
CA THR A 156 -27.99 -2.26 -9.61
C THR A 156 -29.48 -2.04 -9.35
N ALA A 157 -29.84 -1.67 -8.12
CA ALA A 157 -31.21 -1.35 -7.73
C ALA A 157 -31.80 -0.20 -8.56
N SER A 158 -30.98 0.77 -8.98
CA SER A 158 -31.42 1.91 -9.78
C SER A 158 -31.90 1.51 -11.19
N ARG A 159 -31.40 0.38 -11.70
CA ARG A 159 -31.76 -0.19 -13.01
C ARG A 159 -32.92 -1.18 -12.94
N MET A 160 -33.37 -1.52 -11.73
CA MET A 160 -34.44 -2.48 -11.46
C MET A 160 -35.75 -1.78 -11.08
N SER A 161 -36.85 -2.54 -11.03
CA SER A 161 -38.17 -2.09 -10.57
C SER A 161 -38.87 -3.20 -9.79
N GLY A 162 -39.84 -2.83 -8.94
CA GLY A 162 -40.61 -3.78 -8.14
C GLY A 162 -39.83 -4.43 -6.99
N ASP A 163 -40.21 -5.65 -6.61
CA ASP A 163 -39.65 -6.36 -5.45
C ASP A 163 -38.14 -6.60 -5.52
N PRO A 164 -37.52 -6.95 -6.67
CA PRO A 164 -36.07 -7.13 -6.77
C PRO A 164 -35.28 -5.86 -6.40
N LYS A 165 -35.80 -4.68 -6.77
CA LYS A 165 -35.20 -3.39 -6.38
C LYS A 165 -35.21 -3.22 -4.87
N ARG A 166 -36.30 -3.57 -4.21
CA ARG A 166 -36.44 -3.45 -2.76
C ARG A 166 -35.45 -4.36 -2.04
N THR A 167 -35.32 -5.61 -2.48
CA THR A 167 -34.34 -6.55 -1.93
C THR A 167 -32.92 -6.03 -2.02
N MET A 168 -32.53 -5.42 -3.15
CA MET A 168 -31.19 -4.83 -3.31
C MET A 168 -30.96 -3.60 -2.42
N LEU A 169 -31.98 -2.77 -2.21
CA LEU A 169 -31.90 -1.62 -1.30
C LEU A 169 -31.84 -2.05 0.17
N ASP A 170 -32.56 -3.11 0.55
CA ASP A 170 -32.49 -3.67 1.90
C ASP A 170 -31.11 -4.29 2.17
N ALA A 171 -30.54 -4.99 1.19
CA ALA A 171 -29.16 -5.48 1.26
C ALA A 171 -28.15 -4.32 1.38
N ARG A 172 -28.35 -3.24 0.62
CA ARG A 172 -27.51 -2.03 0.74
C ARG A 172 -27.56 -1.45 2.15
N GLU A 173 -28.75 -1.35 2.75
CA GLU A 173 -28.89 -0.81 4.11
C GLU A 173 -28.11 -1.65 5.13
N GLN A 174 -28.13 -2.98 5.02
CA GLN A 174 -27.32 -3.85 5.89
C GLN A 174 -25.83 -3.55 5.75
N VAL A 175 -25.33 -3.40 4.52
CA VAL A 175 -23.92 -3.09 4.26
C VAL A 175 -23.54 -1.71 4.83
N VAL A 176 -24.40 -0.70 4.66
CA VAL A 176 -24.16 0.64 5.21
C VAL A 176 -24.11 0.63 6.75
N GLN A 177 -24.95 -0.17 7.41
CA GLN A 177 -24.90 -0.35 8.85
C GLN A 177 -23.64 -1.08 9.32
N GLU A 178 -23.16 -2.06 8.56
CA GLU A 178 -21.88 -2.72 8.84
C GLU A 178 -20.71 -1.75 8.71
N VAL A 179 -20.70 -0.91 7.66
CA VAL A 179 -19.69 0.14 7.49
C VAL A 179 -19.68 1.07 8.70
N GLN A 180 -20.85 1.53 9.16
CA GLN A 180 -20.93 2.38 10.35
C GLN A 180 -20.25 1.74 11.55
N LYS A 181 -20.56 0.47 11.85
CA LYS A 181 -19.94 -0.28 12.94
C LYS A 181 -18.42 -0.42 12.74
N SER A 182 -17.96 -0.64 11.51
CA SER A 182 -16.53 -0.67 11.20
C SER A 182 -15.86 0.68 11.46
N VAL A 183 -16.49 1.81 11.08
CA VAL A 183 -15.95 3.15 11.36
C VAL A 183 -15.85 3.39 12.87
N GLU A 184 -16.90 3.07 13.62
CA GLU A 184 -16.92 3.19 15.09
C GLU A 184 -15.85 2.30 15.74
N HIS A 185 -15.65 1.09 15.22
CA HIS A 185 -14.63 0.17 15.72
C HIS A 185 -13.21 0.69 15.44
N VAL A 186 -12.95 1.17 14.22
CA VAL A 186 -11.65 1.79 13.86
C VAL A 186 -11.39 3.03 14.73
N SER A 187 -12.39 3.87 14.98
CA SER A 187 -12.25 5.03 15.88
C SER A 187 -11.86 4.61 17.29
N ARG A 188 -12.59 3.66 17.88
CA ARG A 188 -12.30 3.16 19.24
C ARG A 188 -10.90 2.55 19.35
N ILE A 189 -10.46 1.82 18.34
CA ILE A 189 -9.12 1.23 18.32
C ILE A 189 -8.05 2.31 18.28
N ILE A 190 -8.20 3.32 17.42
CA ILE A 190 -7.26 4.42 17.32
C ILE A 190 -7.25 5.24 18.63
N GLU A 191 -8.41 5.46 19.26
CA GLU A 191 -8.54 6.13 20.56
C GLU A 191 -7.87 5.34 21.70
N GLN A 192 -8.16 4.05 21.82
CA GLN A 192 -7.51 3.16 22.78
C GLN A 192 -5.99 3.15 22.55
N PHE A 193 -5.57 3.15 21.29
CA PHE A 193 -4.16 3.22 20.94
C PHE A 193 -3.49 4.53 21.36
N HIS A 194 -4.18 5.67 21.23
CA HIS A 194 -3.70 6.94 21.77
C HIS A 194 -3.62 6.94 23.30
N SER A 195 -4.52 6.23 24.00
CA SER A 195 -4.47 6.13 25.46
C SER A 195 -3.33 5.24 25.97
N PHE A 196 -2.93 4.22 25.22
CA PHE A 196 -1.76 3.37 25.54
C PHE A 196 -0.41 4.09 25.43
N ARG A 197 -0.33 5.23 24.75
CA ARG A 197 0.86 6.11 24.81
C ARG A 197 1.16 6.60 26.23
N VAL A 198 0.24 6.44 27.18
CA VAL A 198 0.40 6.86 28.58
C VAL A 198 0.80 5.70 29.52
N LYS A 199 0.61 4.43 29.13
CA LYS A 199 0.98 3.25 29.93
C LYS A 199 1.41 2.09 29.01
N GLU A 200 2.68 1.72 29.07
CA GLU A 200 3.23 0.50 28.44
C GLU A 200 2.67 -0.75 29.14
N ASP A 201 1.47 -1.20 28.80
CA ASP A 201 0.89 -2.45 29.32
C ASP A 201 0.65 -3.43 28.16
N GLU A 202 1.53 -4.42 28.03
CA GLU A 202 1.49 -5.46 26.97
C GLU A 202 0.19 -6.27 26.99
N THR A 203 -0.45 -6.35 28.16
CA THR A 203 -1.69 -7.10 28.41
C THR A 203 -2.88 -6.48 27.65
N GLU A 204 -2.94 -5.15 27.61
CA GLU A 204 -4.00 -4.42 26.93
C GLU A 204 -3.83 -4.41 25.40
N LEU A 205 -2.58 -4.43 24.92
CA LEU A 205 -2.28 -4.64 23.49
C LEU A 205 -2.73 -6.03 23.01
N ALA A 206 -2.57 -7.06 23.83
CA ALA A 206 -3.05 -8.40 23.52
C ALA A 206 -4.58 -8.46 23.42
N LYS A 207 -5.29 -7.75 24.30
CA LYS A 207 -6.75 -7.63 24.26
C LYS A 207 -7.23 -6.90 23.00
N LEU A 208 -6.58 -5.80 22.62
CA LEU A 208 -6.89 -5.04 21.42
C LEU A 208 -6.74 -5.88 20.15
N ARG A 209 -5.69 -6.71 20.11
CA ARG A 209 -5.47 -7.66 19.03
C ARG A 209 -6.59 -8.70 18.93
N GLN A 210 -7.06 -9.20 20.07
CA GLN A 210 -8.16 -10.15 20.09
C GLN A 210 -9.47 -9.50 19.60
N GLU A 211 -9.76 -8.26 20.01
CA GLU A 211 -10.91 -7.51 19.50
C GLU A 211 -10.83 -7.25 17.98
N LEU A 212 -9.63 -7.01 17.46
CA LEU A 212 -9.33 -6.87 16.03
C LEU A 212 -9.55 -8.16 15.23
N ASP A 213 -9.03 -9.28 15.74
CA ASP A 213 -9.21 -10.59 15.10
C ASP A 213 -10.71 -10.95 15.05
N ASP A 214 -11.45 -10.68 16.13
CA ASP A 214 -12.90 -10.91 16.19
C ASP A 214 -13.67 -10.04 15.19
N THR A 215 -13.29 -8.76 15.05
CA THR A 215 -13.93 -7.89 14.05
C THR A 215 -13.56 -8.25 12.62
N MET A 216 -12.32 -8.64 12.36
CA MET A 216 -11.93 -9.11 11.04
C MET A 216 -12.65 -10.40 10.66
N LEU A 217 -12.87 -11.31 11.61
CA LEU A 217 -13.68 -12.51 11.38
C LEU A 217 -15.14 -12.16 11.09
N ALA A 218 -15.71 -11.17 11.78
CA ALA A 218 -17.05 -10.69 11.50
C ALA A 218 -17.15 -10.03 10.11
N ALA A 219 -16.18 -9.19 9.74
CA ALA A 219 -16.10 -8.55 8.43
C ALA A 219 -15.92 -9.58 7.30
N ARG A 220 -15.07 -10.60 7.48
CA ARG A 220 -14.91 -11.70 6.52
C ARG A 220 -16.20 -12.50 6.32
N ARG A 221 -16.91 -12.82 7.40
CA ARG A 221 -18.21 -13.50 7.29
C ARG A 221 -19.25 -12.64 6.58
N ALA A 222 -19.21 -11.32 6.79
CA ALA A 222 -20.06 -10.38 6.04
C ALA A 222 -19.69 -10.38 4.55
N GLU A 223 -18.39 -10.31 4.21
CA GLU A 223 -17.92 -10.43 2.83
C GLU A 223 -18.34 -11.76 2.18
N GLU A 224 -18.24 -12.89 2.89
CA GLU A 224 -18.68 -14.20 2.40
C GLU A 224 -20.19 -14.26 2.14
N ARG A 225 -21.00 -13.68 3.03
CA ARG A 225 -22.46 -13.58 2.84
C ARG A 225 -22.81 -12.69 1.65
N VAL A 226 -22.13 -11.56 1.52
CA VAL A 226 -22.28 -10.62 0.41
C VAL A 226 -21.87 -11.28 -0.92
N ALA A 227 -20.75 -12.01 -0.94
CA ALA A 227 -20.29 -12.75 -2.12
C ALA A 227 -21.24 -13.88 -2.52
N ALA A 228 -21.83 -14.57 -1.54
CA ALA A 228 -22.85 -15.59 -1.78
C ALA A 228 -24.12 -14.99 -2.43
N LEU A 229 -24.55 -13.81 -1.97
CA LEU A 229 -25.69 -13.08 -2.57
C LEU A 229 -25.39 -12.59 -3.99
N GLY A 230 -24.14 -12.20 -4.28
CA GLY A 230 -23.69 -11.81 -5.62
C GLY A 230 -23.64 -12.99 -6.61
N LYS A 231 -23.31 -14.20 -6.16
CA LYS A 231 -23.30 -15.41 -7.00
C LYS A 231 -24.70 -15.91 -7.37
N SER A 232 -25.70 -15.68 -6.51
CA SER A 232 -27.10 -16.02 -6.83
C SER A 232 -27.77 -15.10 -7.86
N ALA A 233 -27.13 -13.99 -8.25
CA ALA A 233 -27.62 -13.10 -9.31
C ALA A 233 -27.14 -13.49 -10.72
N GLU A 234 -26.21 -14.44 -10.83
CA GLU A 234 -25.86 -15.09 -12.09
C GLU A 234 -26.85 -16.24 -12.31
N TYR A 235 -28.12 -15.88 -12.54
CA TYR A 235 -29.16 -16.85 -12.87
C TYR A 235 -28.86 -17.42 -14.26
N ASP A 236 -28.75 -18.74 -14.26
CA ASP A 236 -28.48 -19.61 -15.38
C ASP A 236 -29.59 -19.47 -16.45
N ILE A 237 -29.29 -18.72 -17.53
CA ILE A 237 -30.17 -18.58 -18.70
C ILE A 237 -30.08 -19.85 -19.58
N SER A 238 -29.24 -20.84 -19.22
CA SER A 238 -29.14 -22.10 -19.98
C SER A 238 -30.12 -23.19 -19.54
N GLU A 239 -30.94 -22.94 -18.51
CA GLU A 239 -31.96 -23.90 -18.03
C GLU A 239 -33.36 -23.68 -18.65
N PHE A 240 -33.50 -22.77 -19.64
CA PHE A 240 -34.77 -22.46 -20.31
C PHE A 240 -34.74 -22.60 -21.85
N GLU A 241 -33.79 -23.34 -22.43
CA GLU A 241 -33.87 -23.82 -23.83
C GLU A 241 -34.32 -25.28 -23.94
#